data_AF-A0A8S3BTA5-F1
#
_entry.id   AF-A0A8S3BTA5-F1
#
_cell.length_a   1.000
_cell.length_b   1.000
_cell.length_c   1.000
_cell.angle_alpha   90.00
_cell.angle_beta   90.00
_cell.angle_gamma   90.00
#
_symmetry.space_group_name_H-M   'P 1'
#
loop_
_entity.id
_entity.type
_entity.pdbx_description
1 polymer ?
#
loop_
_entity_poly.entity_id
_entity_poly.type
_entity_poly.pdbx_seq_one_letter_code
_entity_poly.pdbx_strand_id
1 'polypeptide(L)' 'GKVVTREYLDQAAEFWKEHFGYDIINREMWEHIIEKHDGHLPIRIKAVPEGTIVPTGNILMSIENTDPKCASLTTFLETI' A
#
# COMPACT_ATOMS: atom_id res chain seq x y z
N GLY A 1 -5.33 10.30 3.84
CA GLY A 1 -6.10 10.03 5.06
C GLY A 1 -5.48 8.86 5.79
N LYS A 2 -5.80 8.70 7.07
CA LYS A 2 -5.42 7.53 7.87
C LYS A 2 -6.22 6.32 7.38
N VAL A 3 -5.54 5.40 6.71
CA VAL A 3 -6.16 4.23 6.06
C VAL A 3 -5.70 2.91 6.67
N VAL A 4 -4.66 2.93 7.53
CA VAL A 4 -4.17 1.77 8.26
C VAL A 4 -4.37 2.00 9.76
N THR A 5 -5.08 1.07 10.42
CA THR A 5 -5.26 1.04 11.88
C THR A 5 -4.89 -0.34 12.41
N ARG A 6 -4.60 -0.44 13.73
CA ARG A 6 -4.33 -1.74 14.37
C ARG A 6 -5.53 -2.69 14.25
N GLU A 7 -6.74 -2.15 14.40
CA GLU A 7 -7.98 -2.91 14.25
C GLU A 7 -8.12 -3.52 12.85
N TYR A 8 -7.84 -2.75 11.79
CA TYR A 8 -7.86 -3.28 10.42
C TYR A 8 -6.74 -4.27 10.16
N LEU A 9 -5.56 -4.05 10.75
CA LEU A 9 -4.45 -4.99 10.64
C LEU A 9 -4.79 -6.35 11.27
N ASP A 10 -5.43 -6.35 12.44
CA ASP A 10 -5.83 -7.57 13.13
C ASP A 10 -6.95 -8.31 12.38
N GLN A 11 -7.97 -7.58 11.89
CA GLN A 11 -9.01 -8.16 11.04
C GLN A 11 -8.45 -8.78 9.76
N ALA A 12 -7.53 -8.09 9.08
CA ALA A 12 -6.90 -8.58 7.87
C ALA A 12 -6.04 -9.83 8.15
N ALA A 13 -5.30 -9.84 9.27
CA ALA A 13 -4.49 -10.99 9.66
C ALA A 13 -5.33 -12.23 9.94
N GLU A 14 -6.47 -12.07 10.64
CA GLU A 14 -7.41 -13.16 10.90
C GLU A 14 -8.02 -13.69 9.59
N PHE A 15 -8.54 -12.80 8.74
CA PHE A 15 -9.13 -13.17 7.45
C PHE A 15 -8.14 -13.88 6.52
N TRP A 16 -6.91 -13.38 6.40
CA TRP A 16 -5.90 -14.02 5.56
C TRP A 16 -5.44 -15.36 6.13
N LYS A 17 -5.31 -15.48 7.45
CA LYS A 17 -4.98 -16.76 8.09
C LYS A 17 -6.07 -17.81 7.85
N GLU A 18 -7.34 -17.43 7.91
CA GLU A 18 -8.44 -18.32 7.57
C GLU A 18 -8.43 -18.72 6.08
N HIS A 19 -8.14 -17.76 5.19
CA HIS A 19 -8.15 -18.01 3.75
C HIS A 19 -6.97 -18.85 3.25
N PHE A 20 -5.76 -18.57 3.75
CA PHE A 20 -4.52 -19.19 3.29
C PHE A 20 -4.01 -20.31 4.20
N GLY A 21 -4.53 -20.43 5.43
CA GLY A 21 -4.16 -21.47 6.40
C GLY A 21 -2.85 -21.23 7.16
N TYR A 22 -2.14 -20.14 6.87
CA TYR A 22 -0.90 -19.71 7.53
C TYR A 22 -0.75 -18.19 7.45
N ASP A 23 0.14 -17.63 8.28
CA ASP A 23 0.34 -16.19 8.35
C ASP A 23 1.21 -15.70 7.18
N ILE A 24 0.64 -14.82 6.36
CA ILE A 24 1.29 -14.19 5.21
C ILE A 24 1.49 -12.68 5.41
N ILE A 25 0.97 -12.12 6.51
CA ILE A 25 0.97 -10.67 6.68
C ILE A 25 2.33 -10.19 7.18
N ASN A 26 2.89 -9.18 6.52
CA ASN A 26 4.08 -8.50 7.02
C ASN A 26 3.67 -7.51 8.13
N ARG A 27 3.38 -8.03 9.33
CA ARG A 27 2.94 -7.22 10.48
C ARG A 27 3.94 -6.11 10.81
N GLU A 28 5.23 -6.40 10.80
CA GLU A 28 6.27 -5.42 11.11
C GLU A 28 6.21 -4.20 10.18
N MET A 29 5.99 -4.41 8.88
CA MET A 29 5.82 -3.32 7.91
C MET A 29 4.57 -2.48 8.21
N TRP A 30 3.43 -3.12 8.49
CA TRP A 30 2.17 -2.41 8.73
C TRP A 30 2.16 -1.69 10.08
N GLU A 31 2.73 -2.28 11.11
CA GLU A 31 2.94 -1.64 12.41
C GLU A 31 3.87 -0.43 12.28
N HIS A 32 4.95 -0.54 11.50
CA HIS A 32 5.82 0.59 11.19
C HIS A 32 5.08 1.73 10.47
N ILE A 33 4.12 1.42 9.59
CA ILE A 33 3.26 2.44 8.95
C ILE A 33 2.35 3.13 9.97
N ILE A 34 1.76 2.37 10.90
CA ILE A 34 0.90 2.92 11.95
C ILE A 34 1.70 3.84 12.87
N GLU A 35 2.89 3.40 13.30
CA GLU A 35 3.69 4.12 14.30
C GLU A 35 4.44 5.32 13.71
N LYS A 36 5.07 5.16 12.54
CA LYS A 36 5.92 6.20 11.95
C LYS A 36 5.14 7.17 11.06
N HIS A 37 4.09 6.70 10.39
CA HIS A 37 3.32 7.50 9.41
C HIS A 37 1.88 7.77 9.87
N ASP A 38 1.56 7.50 11.14
CA ASP A 38 0.20 7.65 11.71
C ASP A 38 -0.88 6.95 10.86
N GLY A 39 -0.55 5.78 10.31
CA GLY A 39 -1.45 5.00 9.47
C GLY A 39 -1.69 5.59 8.07
N HIS A 40 -0.84 6.53 7.63
CA HIS A 40 -0.79 7.03 6.26
C HIS A 40 0.19 6.20 5.44
N LEU A 41 -0.20 5.81 4.24
CA LEU A 41 0.67 5.07 3.34
C LEU A 41 1.85 5.97 2.89
N PRO A 42 3.10 5.56 3.11
CA PRO A 42 4.28 6.30 2.69
C PRO A 42 4.51 6.08 1.18
N ILE A 43 3.61 6.60 0.37
CA ILE A 43 3.69 6.51 -1.09
C ILE A 43 3.56 7.88 -1.73
N ARG A 44 4.15 8.01 -2.90
CA ARG A 44 4.02 9.15 -3.78
C ARG A 44 3.46 8.67 -5.10
N ILE A 45 2.30 9.20 -5.46
CA ILE A 45 1.66 8.94 -6.74
C ILE A 45 1.92 10.16 -7.63
N LYS A 46 2.45 9.93 -8.83
CA LYS A 46 2.55 10.94 -9.89
C LYS A 46 1.69 10.45 -11.04
N ALA A 47 0.72 11.24 -11.47
CA ALA A 47 -0.14 10.90 -12.59
C ALA A 47 -0.24 12.08 -13.56
N VAL A 48 -0.51 11.77 -14.82
CA VAL A 48 -0.90 12.80 -15.79
C VAL A 48 -2.23 13.43 -15.35
N PRO A 49 -2.46 14.73 -15.62
CA PRO A 49 -3.72 15.36 -15.31
C PRO A 49 -4.90 14.64 -15.98
N GLU A 50 -6.01 14.49 -15.27
CA GLU A 50 -7.22 13.90 -15.84
C GLU A 50 -7.69 14.67 -17.08
N GLY A 51 -8.16 13.94 -18.10
CA GLY A 51 -8.57 14.52 -19.39
C GLY A 51 -7.41 14.78 -20.37
N THR A 52 -6.17 14.49 -20.00
CA THR A 52 -5.03 14.59 -20.92
C THR A 52 -5.07 13.49 -21.97
N ILE A 53 -5.02 13.84 -23.25
CA ILE A 53 -4.86 12.86 -24.34
C ILE A 53 -3.39 12.46 -24.41
N VAL A 54 -3.10 11.23 -24.00
CA VAL A 54 -1.74 10.68 -23.96
C VAL A 54 -1.59 9.58 -25.01
N PRO A 55 -0.60 9.66 -25.93
CA PRO A 55 -0.32 8.59 -26.90
C PRO A 55 0.10 7.29 -26.22
N THR A 56 -0.13 6.16 -26.87
CA THR A 56 0.27 4.84 -26.37
C THR A 56 1.78 4.74 -26.16
N GLY A 57 2.20 3.98 -25.14
CA GLY A 57 3.62 3.82 -24.78
C GLY A 57 4.18 4.88 -23.82
N ASN A 58 3.35 5.80 -23.33
CA ASN A 58 3.73 6.76 -22.30
C ASN A 58 3.19 6.37 -20.92
N ILE A 59 3.91 6.75 -19.87
CA ILE A 59 3.49 6.52 -18.49
C ILE A 59 2.28 7.41 -18.15
N LEU A 60 1.23 6.80 -17.60
CA LEU A 60 0.04 7.52 -17.14
C LEU A 60 0.11 7.79 -15.63
N MET A 61 0.70 6.88 -14.87
CA MET A 61 0.85 6.96 -13.43
C MET A 61 2.12 6.23 -12.99
N SER A 62 2.83 6.77 -12.00
CA SER A 62 3.86 6.08 -11.24
C SER A 62 3.53 6.13 -9.75
N ILE A 63 3.83 5.03 -9.06
CA ILE A 63 3.71 4.91 -7.60
C ILE A 63 5.11 4.61 -7.06
N GLU A 64 5.59 5.47 -6.17
CA GLU A 64 6.91 5.36 -5.55
C GLU A 64 6.73 5.23 -4.03
N ASN A 65 7.50 4.36 -3.39
CA ASN A 65 7.55 4.34 -1.93
C ASN A 65 8.42 5.49 -1.40
N THR A 66 8.00 6.13 -0.32
CA THR A 66 8.76 7.20 0.34
C THR A 66 9.50 6.71 1.60
N ASP A 67 9.30 5.46 2.02
CA ASP A 67 10.01 4.80 3.12
C ASP A 67 10.61 3.44 2.68
N PRO A 68 11.95 3.28 2.70
CA PRO A 68 12.60 2.02 2.33
C PRO A 68 12.11 0.79 3.11
N LYS A 69 11.62 0.99 4.35
CA LYS A 69 11.06 -0.10 5.18
C LYS A 69 9.70 -0.61 4.68
N CYS A 70 9.07 0.10 3.75
CA CYS A 70 7.77 -0.24 3.20
C CYS A 70 7.84 -0.72 1.74
N ALA A 71 9.02 -1.05 1.21
CA ALA A 71 9.22 -1.34 -0.22
C ALA A 71 8.23 -2.35 -0.83
N SER A 72 7.76 -3.35 -0.06
CA SER A 72 6.76 -4.33 -0.51
C SER A 72 5.37 -3.72 -0.76
N LEU A 73 5.08 -2.54 -0.22
CA LEU A 73 3.79 -1.85 -0.35
C LEU A 73 3.45 -1.49 -1.81
N THR A 74 4.44 -1.21 -2.65
CA THR A 74 4.18 -0.86 -4.06
C THR A 74 3.58 -2.01 -4.85
N THR A 75 3.94 -3.26 -4.52
CA THR A 75 3.34 -4.46 -5.14
C THR A 75 1.92 -4.69 -4.62
N PHE A 76 1.68 -4.46 -3.32
CA PHE A 76 0.33 -4.57 -2.76
C PHE A 76 -0.66 -3.59 -3.40
N LEU A 77 -0.20 -2.40 -3.80
CA LEU A 77 -1.04 -1.37 -4.41
C LEU A 77 -1.30 -1.56 -5.91
N GLU A 78 -0.68 -2.54 -6.56
CA GLU A 78 -0.91 -2.83 -7.98
C GLU A 78 -2.31 -3.43 -8.25
N THR A 79 -2.86 -4.16 -7.27
CA THR A 79 -4.14 -4.87 -7.42
C THR A 79 -5.36 -4.01 -7.07
N ILE A 80 -5.15 -2.81 -6.51
CA ILE A 80 -6.22 -1.89 -6.11
C ILE A 80 -6.59 -1.00 -7.31
#